data_AF-A0A093QHQ4-F1
#
_entry.id   AF-A0A093QHQ4-F1
#
_cell.length_a   1.000
_cell.length_b   1.000
_cell.length_c   1.000
_cell.angle_alpha   90.00
_cell.angle_beta   90.00
_cell.angle_gamma   90.00
#
_symmetry.space_group_name_H-M   'P 1'
#
loop_
_entity.id
_entity.type
_entity.pdbx_description
1 polymer ?
#
loop_
_entity_poly.entity_id
_entity_poly.type
_entity_poly.pdbx_seq_one_letter_code
_entity_poly.pdbx_strand_id
1 'polypeptide(L)'
;STEIPPYMIKCPSNGLCSRLPPDCMTCNTNYSCIYGKLATFDCKVKPHVHCVDENNHEQENFTINMTCQFCWQLATSDYVCTNSTSCMTVSCPRQRYNATCTVRDHIHCLG
;
A
#
# COMPACT_ATOMS: atom_id res chain seq x y z
N SER A 1 -9.35 -21.56 19.04
CA SER A 1 -9.89 -20.75 17.94
C SER A 1 -8.76 -19.97 17.33
N THR A 2 -8.39 -20.25 16.08
CA THR A 2 -7.35 -19.49 15.38
C THR A 2 -7.97 -18.17 14.94
N GLU A 3 -7.70 -17.09 15.67
CA GLU A 3 -8.14 -15.74 15.30
C GLU A 3 -7.47 -15.37 13.98
N ILE A 4 -8.26 -15.31 12.91
CA ILE A 4 -7.78 -14.89 11.59
C ILE A 4 -7.53 -13.39 11.69
N PRO A 5 -6.28 -12.93 11.55
CA PRO A 5 -5.99 -11.52 11.74
C PRO A 5 -6.60 -10.69 10.58
N PRO A 6 -7.10 -9.47 10.85
CA PRO A 6 -7.93 -8.69 9.93
C PRO A 6 -7.23 -8.31 8.62
N TYR A 7 -5.89 -8.36 8.57
CA TYR A 7 -5.14 -8.16 7.32
C TYR A 7 -5.39 -9.28 6.30
N MET A 8 -5.68 -10.51 6.74
CA MET A 8 -5.92 -11.66 5.86
C MET A 8 -7.09 -11.48 4.91
N ILE A 9 -8.12 -10.73 5.32
CA ILE A 9 -9.34 -10.51 4.51
C ILE A 9 -9.04 -9.58 3.32
N LYS A 10 -8.01 -8.73 3.44
CA LYS A 10 -7.63 -7.76 2.41
C LYS A 10 -6.54 -8.26 1.47
N CYS A 11 -5.92 -9.40 1.80
CA CYS A 11 -4.80 -9.93 1.04
C CYS A 11 -5.30 -10.89 -0.04
N PRO A 12 -5.01 -10.62 -1.33
CA PRO A 12 -5.29 -11.58 -2.38
C PRO A 12 -4.40 -12.81 -2.19
N SER A 13 -5.01 -14.00 -2.13
CA SER A 13 -4.26 -15.27 -2.12
C SER A 13 -3.91 -15.69 -3.55
N ASN A 14 -2.73 -16.28 -3.73
CA ASN A 14 -2.25 -16.83 -5.00
C ASN A 14 -2.00 -15.78 -6.11
N GLY A 15 -1.83 -14.51 -5.74
CA GLY A 15 -1.41 -13.43 -6.64
C GLY A 15 0.11 -13.31 -6.76
N LEU A 16 0.58 -12.46 -7.68
CA LEU A 16 1.99 -12.13 -7.81
C LEU A 16 2.52 -11.42 -6.56
N CYS A 17 3.62 -11.92 -5.98
CA CYS A 17 4.25 -11.31 -4.80
C CYS A 17 4.63 -9.83 -5.04
N SER A 18 5.05 -9.48 -6.27
CA SER A 18 5.40 -8.12 -6.67
C SER A 18 4.24 -7.11 -6.70
N ARG A 19 2.99 -7.59 -6.63
CA ARG A 19 1.75 -6.78 -6.61
C ARG A 19 0.99 -6.87 -5.29
N LEU A 20 1.57 -7.54 -4.31
CA LEU A 20 0.94 -7.73 -3.03
C LEU A 20 0.83 -6.36 -2.32
N PRO A 21 -0.26 -6.06 -1.59
CA PRO A 21 -0.37 -4.80 -0.86
C PRO A 21 0.68 -4.68 0.28
N PRO A 22 1.06 -3.46 0.67
CA PRO A 22 1.98 -3.25 1.81
C PRO A 22 1.41 -3.78 3.13
N ASP A 23 0.09 -3.87 3.29
CA ASP A 23 -0.55 -4.48 4.46
C ASP A 23 -0.27 -5.99 4.61
N CYS A 24 0.04 -6.67 3.50
CA CYS A 24 0.17 -8.12 3.40
C CYS A 24 1.63 -8.62 3.47
N MET A 25 2.59 -7.69 3.48
CA MET A 25 4.01 -7.98 3.57
C MET A 25 4.69 -7.06 4.58
N THR A 26 5.95 -7.34 4.85
CA THR A 26 6.83 -6.51 5.66
C THR A 26 8.11 -6.30 4.87
N CYS A 27 8.34 -5.08 4.40
CA CYS A 27 9.54 -4.71 3.67
C CYS A 27 10.58 -4.08 4.57
N ASN A 28 11.85 -4.39 4.32
CA ASN A 28 12.96 -3.68 4.93
C ASN A 28 13.14 -2.34 4.20
N THR A 29 12.55 -1.27 4.75
CA THR A 29 12.66 0.08 4.20
C THR A 29 14.09 0.59 4.35
N ASN A 30 14.88 0.42 3.29
CA ASN A 30 16.22 1.00 3.23
C ASN A 30 16.11 2.51 2.97
N TYR A 31 16.18 3.32 4.03
CA TYR A 31 16.14 4.78 3.93
C TYR A 31 17.39 5.40 3.24
N SER A 32 18.37 4.59 2.85
CA SER A 32 19.57 5.04 2.14
C SER A 32 19.37 5.14 0.61
N CYS A 33 18.15 4.93 0.11
CA CYS A 33 17.84 5.08 -1.31
C CYS A 33 17.86 6.54 -1.76
N ILE A 34 18.23 6.76 -3.03
CA ILE A 34 18.19 8.10 -3.63
C ILE A 34 16.74 8.48 -3.89
N TYR A 35 16.32 9.61 -3.32
CA TYR A 35 14.97 10.13 -3.49
C TYR A 35 14.55 10.26 -4.97
N GLY A 36 13.36 9.78 -5.32
CA GLY A 36 12.79 9.81 -6.67
C GLY A 36 13.41 8.79 -7.64
N LYS A 37 14.34 7.94 -7.20
CA LYS A 37 14.87 6.83 -8.00
C LYS A 37 14.20 5.51 -7.64
N LEU A 38 14.12 4.61 -8.61
CA LEU A 38 13.77 3.22 -8.36
C LEU A 38 14.84 2.60 -7.48
N ALA A 39 14.41 2.00 -6.37
CA ALA A 39 15.26 1.24 -5.47
C ALA A 39 14.62 -0.14 -5.23
N THR A 40 15.48 -1.12 -5.00
CA THR A 40 15.08 -2.49 -4.75
C THR A 40 14.96 -2.69 -3.24
N PHE A 41 13.80 -3.15 -2.80
CA PHE A 41 13.51 -3.43 -1.40
C PHE A 41 13.28 -4.92 -1.20
N ASP A 42 13.84 -5.45 -0.13
CA ASP A 42 13.63 -6.83 0.29
C ASP A 42 12.38 -6.91 1.17
N CYS A 43 11.43 -7.73 0.74
CA CYS A 43 10.13 -7.86 1.37
C CYS A 43 9.83 -9.30 1.72
N LYS A 44 9.22 -9.48 2.89
CA LYS A 44 8.77 -10.77 3.38
C LYS A 44 7.26 -10.79 3.51
N VAL A 45 6.63 -11.83 2.98
CA VAL A 45 5.19 -12.05 3.10
C VAL A 45 4.83 -12.29 4.58
N LYS A 46 3.70 -11.72 5.04
CA LYS A 46 3.21 -11.99 6.39
C LYS A 46 2.72 -13.45 6.53
N PRO A 47 2.81 -14.05 7.72
CA PRO A 47 2.36 -15.42 7.92
C PRO A 47 0.90 -15.59 7.48
N HIS A 48 0.59 -16.74 6.88
CA HIS A 48 -0.71 -17.12 6.29
C HIS A 48 -1.05 -16.46 4.94
N VAL A 49 -0.30 -15.45 4.46
CA VAL A 49 -0.49 -14.93 3.11
C VAL A 49 0.34 -15.76 2.13
N HIS A 50 -0.29 -16.24 1.06
CA HIS A 50 0.35 -17.03 0.01
C HIS A 50 0.39 -16.21 -1.28
N CYS A 51 1.58 -15.99 -1.82
CA CYS A 51 1.80 -15.35 -3.12
C CYS A 51 2.79 -16.18 -3.94
N VAL A 52 2.73 -16.00 -5.26
CA VAL A 52 3.57 -16.71 -6.23
C VAL A 52 4.43 -15.72 -7.01
N ASP A 53 5.57 -16.20 -7.51
CA ASP A 53 6.40 -15.49 -8.47
C ASP A 53 5.88 -15.69 -9.92
N GLU A 54 6.51 -15.06 -10.90
CA GLU A 54 6.19 -15.21 -12.34
C GLU A 54 6.24 -16.66 -12.83
N ASN A 55 6.99 -17.53 -12.14
CA ASN A 55 7.11 -18.96 -12.42
C ASN A 55 6.13 -19.84 -11.62
N ASN A 56 5.08 -19.26 -11.02
CA ASN A 56 4.13 -19.96 -10.15
C ASN A 56 4.77 -20.66 -8.93
N HIS A 57 5.94 -20.20 -8.50
CA HIS A 57 6.58 -20.71 -7.30
C HIS A 57 6.19 -19.86 -6.10
N GLU A 58 5.74 -20.50 -5.02
CA GLU A 58 5.51 -19.80 -3.77
C GLU A 58 6.81 -19.23 -3.22
N GLN A 59 6.78 -17.94 -2.88
CA GLN A 59 7.91 -17.23 -2.30
C GLN A 59 7.49 -16.56 -1.01
N GLU A 60 8.25 -16.80 0.06
CA GLU A 60 8.08 -16.06 1.31
C GLU A 60 8.87 -14.75 1.32
N ASN A 61 10.04 -14.71 0.67
CA ASN A 61 10.88 -13.53 0.56
C ASN A 61 11.06 -13.21 -0.92
N PHE A 62 10.86 -11.95 -1.27
CA PHE A 62 10.93 -11.46 -2.63
C PHE A 62 11.45 -10.02 -2.62
N THR A 63 11.88 -9.56 -3.78
CA THR A 63 12.32 -8.18 -3.95
C THR A 63 11.35 -7.42 -4.84
N ILE A 64 11.06 -6.18 -4.45
CA ILE A 64 10.23 -5.28 -5.26
C ILE A 64 10.99 -4.01 -5.60
N ASN A 65 10.71 -3.49 -6.79
CA ASN A 65 11.24 -2.22 -7.23
C ASN A 65 10.16 -1.17 -7.02
N MET A 66 10.42 -0.21 -6.14
CA MET A 66 9.55 0.95 -5.94
C MET A 66 10.37 2.23 -5.99
N THR A 67 9.70 3.33 -6.31
CA THR A 67 10.32 4.65 -6.27
C THR A 67 10.53 5.05 -4.81
N CYS A 68 11.75 5.44 -4.46
CA CYS A 68 12.09 5.96 -3.14
C CYS A 68 11.41 7.32 -2.92
N GLN A 69 10.20 7.32 -2.36
CA GLN A 69 9.39 8.52 -2.11
C GLN A 69 8.50 8.32 -0.88
N PHE A 70 8.13 9.41 -0.21
CA PHE A 70 7.26 9.32 0.96
C PHE A 70 5.78 9.27 0.60
N CYS A 71 4.98 8.58 1.42
CA CYS A 71 3.54 8.42 1.20
C CYS A 71 2.74 9.71 1.23
N TRP A 72 3.26 10.83 1.76
CA TRP A 72 2.61 12.15 1.77
C TRP A 72 2.99 13.03 0.56
N GLN A 73 3.87 12.55 -0.31
CA GLN A 73 4.35 13.26 -1.51
C GLN A 73 3.70 12.75 -2.80
N LEU A 74 2.82 11.75 -2.71
CA LEU A 74 2.12 11.18 -3.84
C LEU A 74 1.10 12.18 -4.41
N ALA A 75 0.68 11.95 -5.65
CA ALA A 75 -0.36 12.77 -6.26
C ALA A 75 -1.71 12.52 -5.57
N THR A 76 -2.60 13.51 -5.59
CA THR A 76 -3.94 13.36 -4.97
C THR A 76 -4.77 12.23 -5.59
N SER A 77 -4.49 11.83 -6.84
CA SER A 77 -5.08 10.67 -7.53
C SER A 77 -4.77 9.32 -6.87
N ASP A 78 -3.65 9.27 -6.15
CA ASP A 78 -3.07 8.06 -5.57
C ASP A 78 -3.60 7.77 -4.17
N TYR A 79 -4.41 8.68 -3.64
CA TYR A 79 -5.15 8.49 -2.40
C TYR A 79 -6.61 8.19 -2.68
N VAL A 80 -7.20 7.43 -1.76
CA VAL A 80 -8.63 7.24 -1.63
C VAL A 80 -9.06 7.94 -0.35
N CYS A 81 -9.82 9.01 -0.50
CA CYS A 81 -10.34 9.79 0.62
C CYS A 81 -11.76 9.38 0.96
N THR A 82 -12.11 9.43 2.25
CA THR A 82 -13.49 9.28 2.70
C THR A 82 -14.35 10.42 2.17
N ASN A 83 -15.37 10.08 1.37
CA ASN A 83 -16.30 11.07 0.85
C ASN A 83 -17.25 11.53 1.94
N SER A 84 -17.31 12.83 2.18
CA SER A 84 -18.39 13.41 2.98
C SER A 84 -19.65 13.51 2.11
N THR A 85 -20.73 12.87 2.55
CA THR A 85 -22.07 12.98 1.93
C THR A 85 -22.74 14.33 2.22
N SER A 86 -22.17 15.16 3.10
CA SER A 86 -22.60 16.52 3.39
C SER A 86 -22.05 17.50 2.35
N CYS A 87 -22.52 17.39 1.11
CA CYS A 87 -22.12 18.27 0.02
C CYS A 87 -22.90 19.60 0.09
N MET A 88 -22.42 20.56 0.87
CA MET A 88 -22.96 21.94 0.86
C MET A 88 -22.26 22.76 -0.24
N THR A 89 -22.55 22.44 -1.51
CA THR A 89 -21.94 23.11 -2.68
C THR A 89 -22.40 24.56 -2.87
N VAL A 90 -23.46 24.96 -2.17
CA VAL A 90 -24.13 26.27 -2.28
C VAL A 90 -23.93 27.18 -1.07
N SER A 91 -23.17 26.77 -0.05
CA SER A 91 -22.91 27.60 1.14
C SER A 91 -21.73 28.56 0.95
N CYS A 92 -21.95 29.85 1.24
CA CYS A 92 -20.92 30.88 1.34
C CYS A 92 -20.72 31.30 2.80
N PRO A 93 -19.48 31.33 3.34
CA PRO A 93 -18.22 30.96 2.69
C PRO A 93 -18.11 29.45 2.43
N ARG A 94 -17.30 29.06 1.44
CA ARG A 94 -17.05 27.66 1.10
C ARG A 94 -16.58 26.88 2.34
N GLN A 95 -17.38 25.94 2.80
CA GLN A 95 -17.01 25.06 3.90
C GLN A 95 -15.98 24.04 3.40
N ARG A 96 -14.88 23.88 4.16
CA ARG A 96 -13.89 22.82 3.97
C ARG A 96 -14.10 21.80 5.10
N TYR A 97 -13.92 20.53 4.80
CA TYR A 97 -13.92 19.47 5.82
C TYR A 97 -12.59 18.73 5.77
N ASN A 98 -12.16 18.24 6.93
CA ASN A 98 -11.02 17.34 7.00
C ASN A 98 -11.49 15.95 6.56
N ALA A 99 -10.84 15.37 5.56
CA ALA A 99 -11.07 14.01 5.09
C ALA A 99 -9.90 13.12 5.49
N THR A 100 -10.19 11.89 5.90
CA THR A 100 -9.16 10.86 6.08
C THR A 100 -8.89 10.20 4.74
N CYS A 101 -7.63 10.22 4.32
CA CYS A 101 -7.19 9.69 3.04
C CYS A 101 -6.18 8.57 3.27
N THR A 102 -6.37 7.46 2.57
CA THR A 102 -5.45 6.32 2.57
C THR A 102 -4.83 6.17 1.19
N VAL A 103 -3.55 5.84 1.12
CA VAL A 103 -2.87 5.51 -0.14
C VAL A 103 -3.50 4.25 -0.74
N ARG A 104 -3.55 4.15 -2.07
CA ARG A 104 -4.04 2.95 -2.77
C ARG A 104 -3.14 1.74 -2.51
N ASP A 105 -3.76 0.57 -2.41
CA ASP A 105 -3.10 -0.70 -2.03
C ASP A 105 -1.96 -1.15 -2.97
N HIS A 106 -1.95 -0.70 -4.23
CA HIS A 106 -0.92 -1.05 -5.20
C HIS A 106 0.29 -0.09 -5.20
N ILE A 107 0.28 0.93 -4.34
CA ILE A 107 1.34 1.93 -4.27
C ILE A 107 2.19 1.66 -3.04
N HIS A 108 3.49 1.51 -3.28
CA HIS A 108 4.47 1.38 -2.22
C HIS A 108 5.22 2.69 -2.03
N CYS A 109 5.28 3.15 -0.78
CA CYS A 109 5.89 4.42 -0.40
C CYS A 109 6.46 4.30 1.02
N LEU A 110 7.36 5.23 1.36
CA LEU A 110 8.01 5.30 2.66
C LEU A 110 7.17 6.17 3.61
N GLY A 111 6.99 5.73 4.86
CA GLY A 111 6.36 6.52 5.92
C GLY A 111 4.87 6.27 6.11
#